data_AF-A0A2V5RET0-F1
#
_entry.id   AF-A0A2V5RET0-F1
#
_cell.length_a   1.000
_cell.length_b   1.000
_cell.length_c   1.000
_cell.angle_alpha   90.00
_cell.angle_beta   90.00
_cell.angle_gamma   90.00
#
_symmetry.space_group_name_H-M   'P 1'
#
loop_
_entity.id
_entity.type
_entity.pdbx_description
1 polymer ?
#
loop_
_entity_poly.entity_id
_entity_poly.type
_entity_poly.pdbx_seq_one_letter_code
_entity_poly.pdbx_strand_id
1 'polypeptide(L)'
;MGRIVTPVKIENLSRKVELHLATEETVEGEACGPIYIQIAGFPSIAGEVLFIEMKPADGEYEPLIDYITLEQSQAAVSMMGHRLTHVRYMDMK
;
A
#
# COMPACT_ATOMS: atom_id res chain seq x y z
N MET A 1 -15.92 9.49 -30.52
CA MET A 1 -15.21 8.19 -30.53
C MET A 1 -15.21 7.64 -29.11
N GLY A 2 -16.14 6.74 -28.78
CA GLY A 2 -16.29 6.19 -27.43
C GLY A 2 -15.22 5.14 -27.13
N ARG A 3 -14.58 5.23 -25.96
CA ARG A 3 -13.72 4.15 -25.45
C ARG A 3 -14.62 3.05 -24.89
N ILE A 4 -14.51 1.86 -25.46
CA ILE A 4 -14.97 0.62 -24.84
C ILE A 4 -14.02 0.36 -23.67
N VAL A 5 -14.50 0.58 -22.44
CA VAL A 5 -13.81 0.09 -21.24
C VAL A 5 -14.31 -1.34 -21.06
N THR A 6 -13.54 -2.32 -21.52
CA THR A 6 -13.89 -3.72 -21.32
C THR A 6 -13.90 -3.99 -19.81
N PRO A 7 -14.99 -4.50 -19.22
CA PRO A 7 -14.98 -4.87 -17.81
C PRO A 7 -14.00 -6.03 -17.62
N VAL A 8 -12.89 -5.77 -16.94
CA VAL A 8 -11.96 -6.83 -16.53
C VAL A 8 -12.67 -7.66 -15.48
N LYS A 9 -12.86 -8.95 -15.77
CA LYS A 9 -13.42 -9.92 -14.84
C LYS A 9 -12.40 -10.13 -13.70
N ILE A 10 -12.75 -9.65 -12.52
CA ILE A 10 -11.94 -9.73 -11.30
C ILE A 10 -12.11 -11.14 -10.72
N GLU A 11 -11.35 -12.13 -11.19
CA GLU A 11 -11.33 -13.48 -10.62
C GLU A 11 -9.89 -13.84 -10.22
N ASN A 12 -9.70 -14.14 -8.93
CA ASN A 12 -8.43 -14.30 -8.19
C ASN A 12 -7.52 -13.05 -8.19
N LEU A 13 -7.77 -12.13 -7.25
CA LEU A 13 -6.93 -10.95 -7.03
C LEU A 13 -5.72 -11.19 -6.14
N SER A 14 -5.51 -12.43 -5.69
CA SER A 14 -4.36 -12.76 -4.85
C SER A 14 -3.38 -13.69 -5.56
N ARG A 15 -2.08 -13.43 -5.36
CA ARG A 15 -0.98 -14.23 -5.89
C ARG A 15 0.05 -14.45 -4.79
N LYS A 16 0.58 -15.66 -4.70
CA LYS A 16 1.73 -15.96 -3.85
C LYS A 16 2.98 -15.30 -4.42
N VAL A 17 3.80 -14.74 -3.54
CA VAL A 17 5.05 -14.08 -3.89
C VAL A 17 6.17 -14.53 -2.98
N GLU A 18 7.35 -14.72 -3.54
CA GLU A 18 8.58 -14.92 -2.77
C GLU A 18 9.22 -13.55 -2.49
N LEU A 19 9.67 -13.34 -1.26
CA LEU A 19 10.27 -12.09 -0.81
C LEU A 19 11.59 -12.40 -0.11
N HIS A 20 12.60 -11.57 -0.40
CA HIS A 20 13.86 -11.59 0.33
C HIS A 20 13.89 -10.43 1.32
N LEU A 21 13.97 -10.76 2.61
CA LEU A 21 14.04 -9.78 3.68
C LEU A 21 15.47 -9.25 3.83
N ALA A 22 15.61 -8.07 4.47
CA ALA A 22 16.92 -7.50 4.80
C ALA A 22 17.75 -8.38 5.75
N THR A 23 17.12 -9.35 6.42
CA THR A 23 17.75 -10.36 7.27
C THR A 23 18.33 -11.55 6.48
N GLU A 24 18.33 -11.49 5.14
CA GLU A 24 18.68 -12.59 4.22
C GLU A 24 17.73 -13.79 4.26
N GLU A 25 16.63 -13.69 5.00
CA GLU A 25 15.57 -14.69 5.03
C GLU A 25 14.68 -14.58 3.79
N THR A 26 14.30 -15.72 3.24
CA THR A 26 13.28 -15.82 2.19
C THR A 26 11.94 -16.21 2.80
N VAL A 27 10.91 -15.40 2.57
CA VAL A 27 9.54 -15.63 3.07
C VAL A 27 8.54 -15.68 1.91
N GLU A 28 7.44 -16.41 2.12
CA GLU A 28 6.28 -16.39 1.22
C GLU A 28 5.27 -15.33 1.70
N GLY A 29 4.74 -14.56 0.77
CA GLY A 29 3.66 -13.61 1.02
C GLY A 29 2.51 -13.75 0.01
N GLU A 30 1.43 -13.01 0.26
CA GLU A 30 0.26 -12.94 -0.61
C GLU A 30 0.01 -11.49 -1.04
N ALA A 31 0.18 -11.21 -2.33
CA ALA A 31 -0.12 -9.92 -2.91
C ALA A 31 -1.58 -9.88 -3.41
N CYS A 32 -2.36 -8.90 -2.95
CA CYS A 32 -3.80 -8.77 -3.19
C CYS A 32 -4.15 -7.43 -3.85
N GLY A 33 -4.78 -7.42 -5.03
CA GLY A 33 -5.20 -6.18 -5.70
C GLY A 33 -5.94 -6.40 -7.03
N PRO A 34 -6.76 -5.45 -7.51
CA PRO A 34 -6.94 -4.11 -6.96
C PRO A 34 -7.89 -4.08 -5.77
N ILE A 35 -7.47 -3.40 -4.70
CA ILE A 35 -8.28 -3.11 -3.51
C ILE A 35 -8.27 -1.61 -3.19
N TYR A 36 -9.22 -1.16 -2.38
CA TYR A 36 -9.17 0.18 -1.81
C TYR A 36 -8.38 0.18 -0.51
N ILE A 37 -7.35 1.03 -0.45
CA ILE A 37 -6.50 1.26 0.72
C ILE A 37 -6.90 2.61 1.32
N GLN A 38 -7.12 2.65 2.64
CA GLN A 38 -7.45 3.89 3.34
C GLN A 38 -6.59 4.03 4.60
N ILE A 39 -5.76 5.08 4.61
CA ILE A 39 -5.08 5.54 5.82
C ILE A 39 -6.08 6.39 6.61
N ALA A 40 -6.21 6.13 7.91
CA ALA A 40 -7.18 6.84 8.73
C ALA A 40 -6.95 8.36 8.68
N GLY A 41 -7.99 9.12 8.31
CA GLY A 41 -7.92 10.56 8.14
C GLY A 41 -7.49 11.05 6.75
N PHE A 42 -7.15 10.15 5.82
CA PHE A 42 -6.70 10.50 4.46
C PHE A 42 -7.64 9.92 3.38
N PRO A 43 -7.65 10.51 2.16
CA PRO A 43 -8.35 9.95 1.00
C PRO A 43 -7.98 8.49 0.70
N SER A 44 -8.96 7.70 0.25
CA SER A 44 -8.75 6.32 -0.18
C SER A 44 -8.15 6.25 -1.59
N ILE A 45 -7.28 5.26 -1.82
CA ILE A 45 -6.65 5.00 -3.12
C ILE A 45 -6.90 3.55 -3.56
N ALA A 46 -6.82 3.28 -4.86
CA ALA A 46 -6.84 1.93 -5.39
C ALA A 46 -5.41 1.42 -5.55
N GLY A 47 -5.10 0.22 -5.06
CA GLY A 47 -3.75 -0.34 -5.09
C GLY A 47 -3.69 -1.85 -4.85
N GLU A 48 -2.47 -2.33 -4.55
CA GLU A 48 -2.16 -3.71 -4.16
C GLU A 48 -1.64 -3.70 -2.72
N VAL A 49 -1.99 -4.71 -1.91
CA VAL A 49 -1.43 -4.91 -0.56
C VAL A 49 -0.71 -6.25 -0.51
N LEU A 50 0.47 -6.24 0.11
CA LEU A 50 1.27 -7.43 0.36
C LEU A 50 1.11 -7.88 1.82
N PHE A 51 0.57 -9.09 2.00
CA PHE A 51 0.49 -9.74 3.30
C PHE A 51 1.69 -10.67 3.46
N ILE A 52 2.41 -10.54 4.58
CA ILE A 52 3.48 -11.44 4.98
C ILE A 52 3.27 -11.84 6.43
N GLU A 53 3.70 -13.05 6.78
CA GLU A 53 3.79 -13.43 8.18
C GLU A 53 4.88 -12.60 8.87
N MET A 54 4.49 -11.84 9.88
CA MET A 54 5.41 -11.02 10.66
C MET A 54 5.16 -11.22 12.16
N LYS A 55 6.21 -11.05 12.97
CA LYS A 55 6.05 -11.00 14.42
C LYS A 55 5.61 -9.59 14.81
N PRO A 56 4.57 -9.42 15.64
CA PRO A 56 4.17 -8.11 16.11
C PRO A 56 5.30 -7.47 16.93
N ALA A 57 5.44 -6.14 16.81
CA ALA A 57 6.27 -5.33 17.69
C ALA A 57 5.36 -4.79 18.80
N ASP A 58 5.72 -5.03 20.07
CA ASP A 58 4.94 -4.60 21.23
C ASP A 58 3.45 -5.02 21.20
N GLY A 59 3.16 -6.17 20.58
CA GLY A 59 1.80 -6.72 20.47
C GLY A 59 0.98 -6.18 19.31
N GLU A 60 1.51 -5.22 18.54
CA GLU A 60 0.84 -4.61 17.40
C GLU A 60 1.56 -4.94 16.07
N TYR A 61 0.79 -4.98 14.99
CA TYR A 61 1.32 -5.11 13.64
C TYR A 61 1.55 -3.71 13.06
N GLU A 62 2.77 -3.46 12.59
CA GLU A 62 3.12 -2.19 11.94
C GLU A 62 3.11 -2.36 10.42
N PRO A 63 2.08 -1.86 9.70
CA PRO A 63 2.06 -1.93 8.25
C PRO A 63 3.12 -1.02 7.65
N LEU A 64 3.86 -1.53 6.67
CA LEU A 64 4.75 -0.71 5.86
C LEU A 64 3.95 -0.07 4.72
N ILE A 65 4.03 1.26 4.64
CA ILE A 65 3.37 2.04 3.59
C ILE A 65 4.46 2.63 2.70
N ASP A 66 4.38 2.36 1.39
CA ASP A 66 5.32 2.91 0.43
C ASP A 66 5.04 4.40 0.14
N TYR A 67 6.01 5.04 -0.50
CA TYR A 67 5.90 6.47 -0.84
C TYR A 67 4.78 6.75 -1.85
N ILE A 68 4.49 5.82 -2.77
CA ILE A 68 3.45 5.99 -3.78
C ILE A 68 2.07 5.99 -3.12
N THR A 69 1.81 5.06 -2.20
CA THR A 69 0.57 4.99 -1.44
C THR A 69 0.40 6.23 -0.58
N LEU A 70 1.47 6.70 0.08
CA LEU A 70 1.44 7.97 0.82
C LEU A 70 1.09 9.15 -0.09
N GLU A 71 1.81 9.28 -1.21
CA GLU A 71 1.62 10.37 -2.17
C GLU A 71 0.20 10.38 -2.72
N GLN A 72 -0.28 9.26 -3.27
CA GLN A 72 -1.64 9.15 -3.82
C GLN A 72 -2.72 9.42 -2.76
N SER A 73 -2.44 9.11 -1.49
CA SER A 73 -3.33 9.38 -0.35
C SER A 73 -3.23 10.83 0.16
N GLN A 74 -2.50 11.73 -0.52
CA GLN A 74 -2.25 13.10 -0.05
C GLN A 74 -1.64 13.15 1.36
N ALA A 75 -0.83 12.15 1.71
CA ALA A 75 -0.13 12.03 2.97
C ALA A 75 1.36 12.26 2.78
N ALA A 76 1.99 12.95 3.72
CA ALA A 76 3.45 13.04 3.82
C ALA A 76 3.91 12.84 5.26
N VAL A 77 5.13 12.34 5.44
CA VAL A 77 5.75 12.19 6.75
C VAL A 77 6.31 13.54 7.21
N SER A 78 5.79 14.06 8.33
CA SER A 78 6.37 15.22 9.02
C SER A 78 7.41 14.75 10.03
N MET A 79 8.69 14.99 9.74
CA MET A 79 9.79 14.64 10.65
C MET A 79 9.77 15.44 11.96
N MET A 80 9.22 16.67 11.95
CA MET A 80 9.15 17.51 13.15
C MET A 80 8.10 17.02 14.15
N GLY A 81 6.99 16.46 13.65
CA GLY A 81 5.88 16.00 14.47
C GLY A 81 5.78 14.49 14.60
N HIS A 82 6.70 13.74 13.98
CA HIS A 82 6.66 12.28 13.86
C HIS A 82 5.26 11.75 13.48
N ARG A 83 4.61 12.40 12.51
CA ARG A 83 3.22 12.13 12.12
C ARG A 83 3.00 12.30 10.63
N LEU A 84 1.92 11.70 10.13
CA LEU A 84 1.41 12.00 8.79
C LEU A 84 0.74 13.38 8.78
N THR A 85 0.96 14.14 7.71
CA THR A 85 0.32 15.42 7.45
C THR A 85 -0.32 15.41 6.06
N HIS A 86 -1.42 16.15 5.91
CA HIS A 86 -2.01 16.37 4.60
C HIS A 86 -1.10 17.25 3.74
N VAL A 87 -0.95 16.86 2.47
CA VAL A 87 -0.36 17.71 1.42
C VAL A 87 -1.45 18.22 0.49
N ARG A 88 -1.44 19.53 0.21
CA ARG A 88 -2.45 20.17 -0.66
C ARG A 88 -2.13 20.00 -2.14
N TYR A 89 -0.86 19.83 -2.48
CA TYR A 89 -0.35 19.72 -3.84
C TYR A 89 0.68 18.60 -3.86
N MET A 90 0.59 17.71 -4.86
CA MET A 90 1.58 16.69 -5.12
C MET A 90 2.55 17.20 -6.19
N ASP A 91 3.85 16.97 -6.00
CA ASP A 91 4.85 17.22 -7.04
C ASP A 91 4.89 16.02 -7.98
N MET A 92 4.18 16.10 -9.10
CA MET A 92 4.18 15.03 -10.10
C MET A 92 5.39 15.22 -11.01
N LYS A 93 6.35 14.30 -10.93
CA LYS A 93 7.50 14.22 -11.86
C LYS A 93 7.17 13.46 -13.13
#